data_AF-A0A1V3XM19-F1
#
_entry.id   AF-A0A1V3XM19-F1
#
_cell.length_a   1.000
_cell.length_b   1.000
_cell.length_c   1.000
_cell.angle_alpha   90.00
_cell.angle_beta   90.00
_cell.angle_gamma   90.00
#
_symmetry.space_group_name_H-M   'P 1'
#
loop_
_entity.id
_entity.type
_entity.pdbx_description
1 polymer ?
#
loop_
_entity_poly.entity_id
_entity_poly.type
_entity_poly.pdbx_seq_one_letter_code
_entity_poly.pdbx_strand_id
1 'polypeptide(L)'
;MGNTPAGNGGNGGNGGAGGLLYGDGGAGGTGGTGGVGSLVPGGNGGNGGNGGNAKLIGDGGNGGNGGNGGFGTTFGTGGGGGKGGSGGSLVGVDGTSGKAGM
;
A
#
# COMPACT_ATOMS: atom_id res chain seq x y z
N MET A 1 -15.92 -8.65 -29.07
CA MET A 1 -15.64 -9.07 -27.68
C MET A 1 -14.82 -7.96 -27.03
N GLY A 2 -15.25 -7.45 -25.88
CA GLY A 2 -14.57 -6.35 -25.19
C GLY A 2 -13.24 -6.81 -24.65
N ASN A 3 -12.15 -6.18 -25.07
CA ASN A 3 -10.78 -6.50 -24.65
C ASN A 3 -10.43 -5.85 -23.30
N THR A 4 -11.42 -5.64 -22.44
CA THR A 4 -11.24 -4.91 -21.19
C THR A 4 -10.59 -5.84 -20.16
N PRO A 5 -9.45 -5.48 -19.56
CA PRO A 5 -8.85 -6.24 -18.49
C PRO A 5 -9.82 -6.47 -17.33
N ALA A 6 -9.55 -7.51 -16.53
CA ALA A 6 -10.26 -7.71 -15.26
C ALA A 6 -10.03 -6.51 -14.31
N GLY A 7 -10.90 -6.38 -13.31
CA GLY A 7 -10.87 -5.23 -12.40
C GLY A 7 -9.55 -5.13 -11.65
N ASN A 8 -9.02 -3.91 -11.52
CA ASN A 8 -7.82 -3.66 -10.71
C ASN A 8 -8.11 -3.85 -9.22
N GLY A 9 -7.08 -4.21 -8.47
CA GLY A 9 -7.11 -4.22 -7.01
C GLY A 9 -7.23 -2.80 -6.46
N GLY A 10 -7.97 -2.66 -5.36
CA GLY A 10 -8.10 -1.37 -4.66
C GLY A 10 -6.80 -0.97 -3.98
N ASN A 11 -6.51 0.33 -3.92
CA ASN A 11 -5.36 0.82 -3.17
C ASN A 11 -5.58 0.63 -1.65
N GLY A 12 -4.50 0.36 -0.93
CA GLY A 12 -4.49 0.35 0.52
C GLY A 12 -4.74 1.74 1.10
N GLY A 13 -5.43 1.81 2.24
CA GLY A 13 -5.65 3.07 2.96
C GLY A 13 -4.36 3.59 3.60
N ASN A 14 -4.17 4.90 3.64
CA ASN A 14 -3.05 5.48 4.36
C ASN A 14 -3.22 5.30 5.88
N GLY A 15 -2.10 5.13 6.58
CA GLY A 15 -2.06 5.11 8.03
C GLY A 15 -2.38 6.48 8.62
N GLY A 16 -3.05 6.48 9.77
CA GLY A 16 -3.37 7.70 10.51
C GLY A 16 -2.14 8.36 11.11
N ALA A 17 -2.15 9.68 11.27
CA ALA A 17 -1.09 10.38 11.98
C ALA A 17 -1.10 10.04 13.48
N GLY A 18 0.07 10.02 14.09
CA GLY A 18 0.23 9.94 15.55
C GLY A 18 -0.29 11.18 16.27
N GLY A 19 -0.43 11.08 17.58
CA GLY A 19 -0.85 12.19 18.43
C GLY A 19 0.15 13.35 18.42
N LEU A 20 -0.31 14.56 18.80
CA LEU A 20 0.52 15.76 18.73
C LEU A 20 1.76 15.70 19.62
N LEU A 21 1.61 15.19 20.85
CA LEU A 21 2.69 15.13 21.85
C LEU A 21 3.33 13.74 21.92
N TYR A 22 2.47 12.71 21.93
CA TYR A 22 2.88 11.32 21.94
C TYR A 22 1.95 10.51 21.04
N GLY A 23 2.53 9.56 20.33
CA GLY A 23 1.81 8.51 19.62
C GLY A 23 2.45 8.22 18.28
N ASP A 24 2.50 6.94 17.95
CA ASP A 24 3.05 6.45 16.69
C ASP A 24 2.10 6.73 15.53
N GLY A 25 2.67 6.88 14.34
CA GLY A 25 1.91 6.84 13.11
C GLY A 25 1.35 5.44 12.85
N GLY A 26 0.11 5.37 12.36
CA GLY A 26 -0.50 4.10 11.97
C GLY A 26 0.15 3.51 10.73
N ALA A 27 0.16 2.18 10.60
CA ALA A 27 0.62 1.53 9.38
C ALA A 27 -0.33 1.79 8.20
N GLY A 28 0.24 1.85 6.99
CA GLY A 28 -0.52 1.86 5.75
C GLY A 28 -1.11 0.49 5.44
N GLY A 29 -2.32 0.47 4.88
CA GLY A 29 -3.00 -0.74 4.46
C GLY A 29 -2.36 -1.36 3.22
N THR A 30 -2.50 -2.68 3.07
CA THR A 30 -2.04 -3.38 1.86
C THR A 30 -2.94 -3.06 0.66
N GLY A 31 -2.36 -2.96 -0.52
CA GLY A 31 -3.11 -2.93 -1.78
C GLY A 31 -3.79 -4.27 -2.05
N GLY A 32 -4.97 -4.20 -2.66
CA GLY A 32 -5.74 -5.38 -3.07
C GLY A 32 -5.14 -6.06 -4.30
N THR A 33 -5.37 -7.36 -4.44
CA THR A 33 -4.97 -8.11 -5.63
C THR A 33 -5.83 -7.74 -6.83
N GLY A 34 -5.21 -7.69 -8.01
CA GLY A 34 -5.93 -7.56 -9.27
C GLY A 34 -6.85 -8.75 -9.54
N GLY A 35 -7.98 -8.48 -10.22
CA GLY A 35 -8.98 -9.48 -10.56
C GLY A 35 -8.49 -10.48 -11.61
N VAL A 36 -9.05 -11.69 -11.59
CA VAL A 36 -8.72 -12.75 -12.54
C VAL A 36 -9.50 -12.59 -13.84
N GLY A 37 -8.80 -12.54 -14.97
CA GLY A 37 -9.37 -12.49 -16.31
C GLY A 37 -9.26 -13.83 -17.02
N SER A 38 -10.29 -14.68 -17.01
CA SER A 38 -10.19 -16.03 -17.63
C SER A 38 -9.97 -15.99 -19.15
N LEU A 39 -10.57 -15.01 -19.84
CA LEU A 39 -10.50 -14.83 -21.30
C LEU A 39 -9.98 -13.44 -21.70
N VAL A 40 -9.50 -12.66 -20.73
CA VAL A 40 -9.00 -11.29 -20.89
C VAL A 40 -7.74 -11.11 -20.02
N PRO A 41 -6.97 -10.03 -20.19
CA PRO A 41 -5.86 -9.74 -19.27
C PRO A 41 -6.31 -9.67 -17.81
N GLY A 42 -5.45 -10.10 -16.90
CA GLY A 42 -5.67 -9.91 -15.46
C GLY A 42 -5.63 -8.43 -15.08
N GLY A 43 -6.32 -8.07 -13.99
CA GLY A 43 -6.30 -6.71 -13.47
C GLY A 43 -4.98 -6.40 -12.77
N ASN A 44 -4.58 -5.14 -12.71
CA ASN A 44 -3.39 -4.75 -11.95
C ASN A 44 -3.66 -4.81 -10.45
N GLY A 45 -2.63 -5.09 -9.65
CA GLY A 45 -2.68 -4.97 -8.21
C GLY A 45 -2.79 -3.50 -7.78
N GLY A 46 -3.45 -3.27 -6.63
CA GLY A 46 -3.54 -1.95 -6.02
C GLY A 46 -2.24 -1.57 -5.31
N ASN A 47 -1.94 -0.28 -5.22
CA ASN A 47 -0.79 0.19 -4.44
C ASN A 47 -1.04 0.02 -2.94
N GLY A 48 0.02 -0.20 -2.18
CA GLY A 48 -0.04 -0.11 -0.72
C GLY A 48 -0.23 1.34 -0.25
N GLY A 49 -0.89 1.52 0.89
CA GLY A 49 -1.07 2.81 1.53
C GLY A 49 0.21 3.27 2.22
N ASN A 50 0.44 4.57 2.29
CA ASN A 50 1.59 5.10 3.04
C ASN A 50 1.35 4.94 4.55
N GLY A 51 2.41 4.73 5.32
CA GLY A 51 2.36 4.83 6.77
C GLY A 51 2.12 6.28 7.23
N GLY A 52 1.52 6.41 8.40
CA GLY A 52 1.29 7.70 9.04
C GLY A 52 2.54 8.22 9.73
N ASN A 53 2.64 9.55 9.86
CA ASN A 53 3.75 10.16 10.57
C ASN A 53 3.40 10.33 12.05
N ALA A 54 4.38 10.11 12.93
CA ALA A 54 4.35 10.66 14.28
C ALA A 54 4.62 12.19 14.25
N LYS A 55 4.46 12.87 15.40
CA LYS A 55 4.66 14.32 15.52
C LYS A 55 5.86 14.67 16.39
N LEU A 56 5.71 14.65 17.71
CA LEU A 56 6.80 15.01 18.64
C LEU A 56 7.55 13.77 19.13
N ILE A 57 6.83 12.86 19.79
CA ILE A 57 7.36 11.59 20.27
C ILE A 57 6.53 10.46 19.69
N GLY A 58 7.18 9.49 19.06
CA GLY A 58 6.56 8.29 18.50
C GLY A 58 7.23 7.87 17.21
N ASP A 59 7.05 6.62 16.82
CA ASP A 59 7.59 6.08 15.58
C ASP A 59 6.66 6.33 14.40
N GLY A 60 7.24 6.43 13.21
CA GLY A 60 6.48 6.47 11.97
C GLY A 60 5.86 5.11 11.67
N GLY A 61 4.66 5.10 11.09
CA GLY A 61 4.01 3.88 10.68
C GLY A 61 4.68 3.26 9.45
N ASN A 62 4.72 1.93 9.36
CA ASN A 62 5.19 1.26 8.15
C ASN A 62 4.23 1.50 6.98
N GLY A 63 4.76 1.56 5.75
CA GLY A 63 3.95 1.55 4.54
C GLY A 63 3.37 0.15 4.27
N GLY A 64 2.19 0.11 3.65
CA GLY A 64 1.56 -1.15 3.25
C GLY A 64 2.20 -1.74 2.00
N ASN A 65 2.17 -3.06 1.86
CA ASN A 65 2.61 -3.71 0.61
C ASN A 65 1.64 -3.42 -0.54
N GLY A 66 2.14 -3.38 -1.76
CA GLY A 66 1.30 -3.43 -2.96
C GLY A 66 0.63 -4.80 -3.12
N GLY A 67 -0.53 -4.82 -3.76
CA GLY A 67 -1.22 -6.06 -4.12
C GLY A 67 -0.63 -6.66 -5.39
N ASN A 68 -0.74 -7.99 -5.52
CA ASN A 68 -0.29 -8.67 -6.73
C ASN A 68 -1.22 -8.39 -7.92
N GLY A 69 -0.69 -8.48 -9.13
CA GLY A 69 -1.48 -8.54 -10.34
C GLY A 69 -2.35 -9.79 -10.41
N GLY A 70 -3.47 -9.67 -11.11
CA GLY A 70 -4.39 -10.77 -11.37
C GLY A 70 -3.89 -11.69 -12.49
N PHE A 71 -4.28 -12.96 -12.44
CA PHE A 71 -4.06 -13.91 -13.53
C PHE A 71 -4.96 -13.58 -14.73
N GLY A 72 -4.46 -13.78 -15.94
CA GLY A 72 -5.30 -13.77 -17.14
C GLY A 72 -4.53 -14.16 -18.40
N THR A 73 -5.05 -13.81 -19.58
CA THR A 73 -4.36 -14.08 -20.85
C THR A 73 -2.97 -13.45 -20.89
N THR A 74 -2.82 -12.31 -20.19
CA THR A 74 -1.57 -11.80 -19.64
C THR A 74 -1.78 -11.48 -18.17
N PHE A 75 -0.73 -11.62 -17.35
CA PHE A 75 -0.77 -11.18 -15.95
C PHE A 75 -0.97 -9.66 -15.86
N GLY A 76 -1.77 -9.22 -14.89
CA GLY A 76 -1.74 -7.83 -14.46
C GLY A 76 -0.41 -7.52 -13.77
N THR A 77 -0.03 -6.25 -13.72
CA THR A 77 1.15 -5.83 -12.98
C THR A 77 0.84 -5.73 -11.49
N GLY A 78 1.77 -6.12 -10.61
CA GLY A 78 1.68 -5.79 -9.19
C GLY A 78 1.65 -4.29 -8.91
N GLY A 79 1.06 -3.90 -7.78
CA GLY A 79 1.04 -2.53 -7.28
C GLY A 79 2.33 -2.17 -6.54
N GLY A 80 2.67 -0.89 -6.49
CA GLY A 80 3.79 -0.39 -5.69
C GLY A 80 3.52 -0.49 -4.18
N GLY A 81 4.57 -0.67 -3.38
CA GLY A 81 4.49 -0.54 -1.94
C GLY A 81 4.30 0.91 -1.49
N GLY A 82 3.60 1.11 -0.37
CA GLY A 82 3.46 2.41 0.28
C GLY A 82 4.74 2.83 0.98
N LYS A 83 4.99 4.14 1.07
CA LYS A 83 6.13 4.66 1.84
C LYS A 83 5.88 4.50 3.33
N GLY A 84 6.93 4.31 4.12
CA GLY A 84 6.85 4.49 5.57
C GLY A 84 6.62 5.95 5.95
N GLY A 85 6.02 6.17 7.11
CA GLY A 85 5.84 7.49 7.69
C GLY A 85 7.07 7.92 8.51
N SER A 86 7.21 9.21 8.75
CA SER A 86 8.31 9.74 9.57
C SER A 86 8.07 9.55 11.06
N GLY A 87 9.14 9.31 11.81
CA GLY A 87 9.16 9.34 13.26
C GLY A 87 8.99 10.75 13.83
N GLY A 88 8.82 10.83 15.15
CA GLY A 88 8.67 12.07 15.89
C GLY A 88 9.93 12.92 15.84
N SER A 89 9.74 14.23 15.77
CA SER A 89 10.84 15.20 15.65
C SER A 89 11.79 15.20 16.86
N LEU A 90 11.28 14.89 18.06
CA LEU A 90 12.10 14.82 19.27
C LEU A 90 12.63 13.39 19.50
N VAL A 91 11.74 12.40 19.44
CA VAL A 91 12.11 10.98 19.57
C VAL A 91 11.21 10.16 18.67
N GLY A 92 11.82 9.31 17.84
CA GLY A 92 11.13 8.32 17.03
C GLY A 92 12.00 7.85 15.87
N VAL A 93 11.65 6.70 15.32
CA VAL A 93 12.24 6.20 14.07
C VAL A 93 11.25 6.26 12.92
N ASP A 94 11.75 6.42 11.70
CA ASP A 94 10.92 6.36 10.50
C ASP A 94 10.43 4.92 10.26
N GLY A 95 9.20 4.83 9.76
CA GLY A 95 8.62 3.59 9.30
C GLY A 95 9.31 3.07 8.03
N THR A 96 9.26 1.76 7.85
CA THR A 96 9.78 1.10 6.65
C THR A 96 8.77 1.20 5.50
N SER A 97 9.26 1.21 4.26
CA SER A 97 8.40 1.16 3.08
C SER A 97 7.91 -0.26 2.81
N GLY A 98 6.69 -0.38 2.31
CA GLY A 98 6.11 -1.64 1.88
C GLY A 98 6.77 -2.17 0.61
N LYS A 99 6.64 -3.48 0.41
CA LYS A 99 7.10 -4.17 -0.80
C LYS A 99 6.12 -3.95 -1.95
N ALA A 100 6.63 -3.97 -3.18
CA ALA A 100 5.78 -4.09 -4.36
C ALA A 100 5.11 -5.47 -4.43
N GLY A 101 3.92 -5.51 -5.02
CA GLY A 101 3.27 -6.76 -5.42
C GLY A 101 3.93 -7.35 -6.66
N MET A 102 3.72 -8.64 -6.86
CA MET A 102 4.16 -9.37 -8.05
C MET A 102 3.12 -9.23 -9.18
#